data_AF-A0A966EWN2-F1
#
_entry.id   AF-A0A966EWN2-F1
#
_cell.length_a   1.000
_cell.length_b   1.000
_cell.length_c   1.000
_cell.angle_alpha   90.00
_cell.angle_beta   90.00
_cell.angle_gamma   90.00
#
_symmetry.space_group_name_H-M   'P 1'
#
loop_
_entity.id
_entity.type
_entity.pdbx_description
1 polymer ?
#
loop_
_entity_poly.entity_id
_entity_poly.type
_entity_poly.pdbx_seq_one_letter_code
_entity_poly.pdbx_strand_id
1 'polypeptide(L)'
;LRAGVRACWPAIDEHDDLFHAVYMMGKEAYHLERGAYRSLNAVDELVRRCSRARTDADREPLDQQLNAAHIRMDEAIERYDRFEALRREAGQALELTDRGSGRLRTSAEVVDVLGRVAAEMTRLDGKRIRKVATYIGNRAEGLGKYLNGLAARLAAVTEEAGGEEVVRATTRAYQANLQVSQGGPPWDRRARRLELVDATRALVDITGRHPERLKRAIGAVMPELVHRHRASSAIENLNSVLRPYLVVQKHAEQGFLNLFRFHQNTRTRQWGRWKGTSAHEAVTGVKVDDWLSLLGFPPGEAFAAAA
;
A
#
# COMPACT_ATOMS: atom_id res chain seq x y z
N LEU A 1 12.74 -10.31 -12.27
CA LEU A 1 12.15 -11.01 -11.11
C LEU A 1 11.07 -11.99 -11.56
N ARG A 2 9.91 -11.56 -12.07
CA ARG A 2 8.87 -12.45 -12.63
C ARG A 2 9.37 -13.60 -13.52
N ALA A 3 10.24 -13.31 -14.49
CA ALA A 3 10.82 -14.34 -15.36
C ALA A 3 11.71 -15.35 -14.60
N GLY A 4 12.47 -14.90 -13.61
CA GLY A 4 13.33 -15.76 -12.79
C GLY A 4 12.53 -16.57 -11.75
N VAL A 5 11.51 -15.99 -11.15
CA VAL A 5 10.59 -16.70 -10.24
C VAL A 5 9.85 -17.80 -11.00
N ARG A 6 9.33 -17.52 -12.20
CA ARG A 6 8.69 -18.54 -13.04
C ARG A 6 9.66 -19.66 -13.47
N ALA A 7 10.92 -19.32 -13.72
CA ALA A 7 11.94 -20.32 -14.10
C ALA A 7 12.31 -21.24 -12.94
N CYS A 8 12.44 -20.71 -11.71
CA CYS A 8 12.84 -21.50 -10.55
C CYS A 8 11.66 -22.15 -9.81
N TRP A 9 10.49 -21.52 -9.84
CA TRP A 9 9.27 -21.95 -9.14
C TRP A 9 8.04 -21.73 -10.03
N PRO A 10 7.84 -22.55 -11.08
CA PRO A 10 6.74 -22.40 -12.03
C PRO A 10 5.35 -22.55 -11.37
N ALA A 11 5.27 -23.21 -10.22
CA ALA A 11 4.05 -23.40 -9.45
C ALA A 11 3.76 -22.27 -8.44
N ILE A 12 4.67 -21.29 -8.27
CA ILE A 12 4.48 -20.18 -7.33
C ILE A 12 3.96 -18.97 -8.07
N ASP A 13 2.78 -18.51 -7.64
CA ASP A 13 2.19 -17.28 -8.10
C ASP A 13 2.81 -16.05 -7.37
N GLU A 14 3.38 -15.13 -8.14
CA GLU A 14 3.89 -13.85 -7.63
C GLU A 14 2.72 -12.90 -7.32
N HIS A 15 2.75 -12.29 -6.12
CA HIS A 15 1.80 -11.26 -5.71
C HIS A 15 2.45 -9.88 -5.80
N ASP A 16 1.78 -8.94 -6.46
CA ASP A 16 2.28 -7.58 -6.61
C ASP A 16 2.17 -6.79 -5.30
N ASP A 17 3.08 -5.83 -5.10
CA ASP A 17 3.08 -4.99 -3.91
C ASP A 17 2.00 -3.90 -3.95
N LEU A 18 0.97 -4.12 -3.15
CA LEU A 18 -0.11 -3.18 -2.91
C LEU A 18 0.38 -1.87 -2.27
N PHE A 19 1.43 -1.92 -1.44
CA PHE A 19 1.98 -0.71 -0.83
C PHE A 19 2.58 0.22 -1.90
N HIS A 20 3.35 -0.31 -2.85
CA HIS A 20 3.91 0.49 -3.94
C HIS A 20 2.82 1.16 -4.79
N ALA A 21 1.73 0.46 -5.09
CA ALA A 21 0.60 1.04 -5.82
C ALA A 21 -0.01 2.24 -5.06
N VAL A 22 -0.32 2.04 -3.76
CA VAL A 22 -0.88 3.11 -2.90
C VAL A 22 0.09 4.28 -2.74
N TYR A 23 1.38 3.99 -2.54
CA TYR A 23 2.42 4.99 -2.38
C TYR A 23 2.57 5.87 -3.63
N MET A 24 2.61 5.27 -4.82
CA MET A 24 2.76 6.02 -6.07
C MET A 24 1.57 6.94 -6.33
N MET A 25 0.35 6.46 -6.08
CA MET A 25 -0.84 7.30 -6.19
C MET A 25 -0.82 8.47 -5.19
N GLY A 26 -0.47 8.20 -3.93
CA GLY A 26 -0.39 9.22 -2.89
C GLY A 26 0.66 10.29 -3.20
N LYS A 27 1.82 9.88 -3.71
CA LYS A 27 2.89 10.80 -4.12
C LYS A 27 2.44 11.74 -5.23
N GLU A 28 1.71 11.23 -6.22
CA GLU A 28 1.23 12.08 -7.32
C GLU A 28 0.08 12.99 -6.89
N ALA A 29 -0.85 12.51 -6.06
CA ALA A 29 -1.90 13.34 -5.48
C ALA A 29 -1.31 14.55 -4.75
N TYR A 30 -0.27 14.33 -3.93
CA TYR A 30 0.44 15.41 -3.24
C TYR A 30 1.08 16.43 -4.20
N HIS A 31 1.63 15.97 -5.33
CA HIS A 31 2.21 16.87 -6.33
C HIS A 31 1.16 17.73 -7.03
N LEU A 32 0.01 17.15 -7.37
CA LEU A 32 -1.11 17.84 -7.99
C LEU A 32 -1.75 18.84 -7.01
N GLU A 33 -1.96 18.44 -5.76
CA GLU A 33 -2.47 19.31 -4.69
C GLU A 33 -1.58 20.55 -4.52
N ARG A 34 -0.25 20.36 -4.43
CA ARG A 34 0.69 21.48 -4.38
C ARG A 34 0.69 22.31 -5.67
N GLY A 35 0.36 21.72 -6.81
CA GLY A 35 0.14 22.43 -8.05
C GLY A 35 -1.04 23.38 -7.95
N ALA A 36 -2.20 22.87 -7.51
CA ALA A 36 -3.40 23.66 -7.29
C ALA A 36 -3.17 24.82 -6.31
N TYR A 37 -2.54 24.56 -5.16
CA TYR A 37 -2.20 25.60 -4.19
C TYR A 37 -1.26 26.67 -4.77
N ARG A 38 -0.29 26.30 -5.61
CA ARG A 38 0.58 27.28 -6.28
C ARG A 38 -0.21 28.17 -7.24
N SER A 39 -1.13 27.61 -8.01
CA SER A 39 -1.97 28.40 -8.92
C SER A 39 -2.91 29.34 -8.16
N LEU A 40 -3.49 28.89 -7.05
CA LEU A 40 -4.30 29.73 -6.16
C LEU A 40 -3.49 30.91 -5.61
N ASN A 41 -2.29 30.65 -5.09
CA ASN A 41 -1.42 31.72 -4.59
C ASN A 41 -1.04 32.74 -5.69
N ALA A 42 -0.87 32.28 -6.93
CA ALA A 42 -0.57 33.16 -8.05
C ALA A 42 -1.75 34.09 -8.39
N VAL A 43 -2.98 33.58 -8.32
CA VAL A 43 -4.20 34.40 -8.43
C VAL A 43 -4.25 35.42 -7.30
N ASP A 44 -4.07 35.00 -6.05
CA ASP A 44 -4.08 35.90 -4.88
C ASP A 44 -3.00 37.01 -4.97
N GLU A 45 -1.83 36.70 -5.52
CA GLU A 45 -0.78 37.68 -5.77
C GLU A 45 -1.20 38.68 -6.86
N LEU A 46 -1.76 38.21 -7.97
CA LEU A 46 -2.21 39.07 -9.07
C LEU A 46 -3.38 39.97 -8.65
N VAL A 47 -4.36 39.45 -7.89
CA VAL A 47 -5.45 40.26 -7.31
C VAL A 47 -4.90 41.40 -6.46
N ARG A 48 -3.89 41.11 -5.62
CA ARG A 48 -3.22 42.13 -4.79
C ARG A 48 -2.41 43.14 -5.61
N ARG A 49 -1.92 42.76 -6.78
CA ARG A 49 -1.24 43.68 -7.70
C ARG A 49 -2.23 44.55 -8.45
N CYS A 50 -3.33 43.98 -8.96
CA CYS A 50 -4.42 44.73 -9.59
C CYS A 50 -4.99 45.80 -8.65
N SER A 51 -5.19 45.49 -7.36
CA SER A 51 -5.74 46.45 -6.39
C SER A 51 -4.78 47.62 -6.05
N ARG A 52 -3.50 47.50 -6.41
CA ARG A 52 -2.48 48.56 -6.23
C ARG A 52 -2.20 49.35 -7.50
N ALA A 53 -2.75 48.96 -8.64
CA ALA A 53 -2.60 49.70 -9.90
C ALA A 53 -3.25 51.08 -9.78
N ARG A 54 -2.53 52.12 -10.25
CA ARG A 54 -2.97 53.53 -10.12
C ARG A 54 -3.61 54.07 -11.39
N THR A 55 -3.35 53.44 -12.52
CA THR A 55 -3.85 53.87 -13.83
C THR A 55 -4.41 52.67 -14.59
N ASP A 56 -5.32 52.93 -15.52
CA ASP A 56 -5.91 51.87 -16.36
C ASP A 56 -4.87 51.21 -17.28
N ALA A 57 -3.87 51.99 -17.74
CA ALA A 57 -2.76 51.47 -18.54
C ALA A 57 -1.89 50.47 -17.77
N ASP A 58 -1.73 50.64 -16.44
CA ASP A 58 -1.03 49.68 -15.58
C ASP A 58 -1.91 48.45 -15.27
N ARG A 59 -3.23 48.61 -15.33
CA ARG A 59 -4.22 47.60 -14.94
C ARG A 59 -4.53 46.59 -16.04
N GLU A 60 -4.66 47.04 -17.28
CA GLU A 60 -4.98 46.19 -18.43
C GLU A 60 -4.08 44.94 -18.57
N PRO A 61 -2.73 45.02 -18.51
CA PRO A 61 -1.88 43.84 -18.60
C PRO A 61 -1.98 42.92 -17.37
N LEU A 62 -2.33 43.48 -16.19
CA LEU A 62 -2.53 42.69 -14.98
C LEU A 62 -3.85 41.92 -15.04
N ASP A 63 -4.92 42.52 -15.58
CA ASP A 63 -6.21 41.87 -15.75
C ASP A 63 -6.12 40.70 -16.76
N GLN A 64 -5.34 40.86 -17.84
CA GLN A 64 -5.03 39.76 -18.75
C GLN A 64 -4.26 38.62 -18.05
N GLN A 65 -3.24 38.95 -17.25
CA GLN A 65 -2.50 37.95 -16.47
C GLN A 65 -3.38 37.25 -15.43
N LEU A 66 -4.28 37.99 -14.80
CA LEU A 66 -5.23 37.48 -13.81
C LEU A 66 -6.20 36.49 -14.44
N ASN A 67 -6.78 36.82 -15.60
CA ASN A 67 -7.65 35.91 -16.34
C ASN A 67 -6.92 34.61 -16.72
N ALA A 68 -5.69 34.71 -17.24
CA ALA A 68 -4.89 33.53 -17.56
C ALA A 68 -4.45 32.74 -16.31
N ALA A 69 -4.31 33.38 -15.15
CA ALA A 69 -4.04 32.72 -13.88
C ALA A 69 -5.28 31.99 -13.35
N HIS A 70 -6.48 32.56 -13.49
CA HIS A 70 -7.74 31.89 -13.15
C HIS A 70 -7.93 30.61 -13.96
N ILE A 71 -7.77 30.67 -15.29
CA ILE A 71 -7.88 29.47 -16.14
C ILE A 71 -6.91 28.37 -15.67
N ARG A 72 -5.64 28.72 -15.41
CA ARG A 72 -4.64 27.77 -14.92
C ARG A 72 -4.93 27.25 -13.50
N MET A 73 -5.57 28.05 -12.66
CA MET A 73 -6.01 27.65 -11.33
C MET A 73 -7.14 26.63 -11.44
N ASP A 74 -8.17 26.91 -12.23
CA ASP A 74 -9.31 26.03 -12.44
C ASP A 74 -8.86 24.68 -13.03
N GLU A 75 -8.02 24.70 -14.06
CA GLU A 75 -7.44 23.48 -14.65
C GLU A 75 -6.62 22.66 -13.65
N ALA A 76 -5.87 23.33 -12.76
CA ALA A 76 -5.05 22.65 -11.76
C ALA A 76 -5.91 22.02 -10.65
N ILE A 77 -6.95 22.71 -10.20
CA ILE A 77 -7.92 22.21 -9.22
C ILE A 77 -8.69 21.04 -9.81
N GLU A 78 -9.26 21.19 -11.01
CA GLU A 78 -10.02 20.13 -11.67
C GLU A 78 -9.16 18.88 -11.88
N ARG A 79 -7.91 19.04 -12.35
CA ARG A 79 -6.99 17.92 -12.53
C ARG A 79 -6.70 17.20 -11.22
N TYR A 80 -6.49 17.95 -10.12
CA TYR A 80 -6.29 17.36 -8.79
C TYR A 80 -7.53 16.60 -8.33
N ASP A 81 -8.71 17.22 -8.39
CA ASP A 81 -9.96 16.62 -7.91
C ASP A 81 -10.31 15.34 -8.67
N ARG A 82 -10.18 15.36 -10.01
CA ARG A 82 -10.39 14.16 -10.83
C ARG A 82 -9.40 13.06 -10.51
N PHE A 83 -8.12 13.39 -10.34
CA PHE A 83 -7.11 12.40 -9.95
C PHE A 83 -7.37 11.83 -8.55
N GLU A 84 -7.75 12.68 -7.59
CA GLU A 84 -8.06 12.28 -6.22
C GLU A 84 -9.30 11.37 -6.16
N ALA A 85 -10.33 11.64 -6.96
CA ALA A 85 -11.49 10.75 -7.10
C ALA A 85 -11.09 9.36 -7.61
N LEU A 86 -10.30 9.30 -8.70
CA LEU A 86 -9.78 8.05 -9.26
C LEU A 86 -8.87 7.30 -8.27
N ARG A 87 -8.03 8.03 -7.52
CA ARG A 87 -7.20 7.44 -6.47
C ARG A 87 -8.03 6.83 -5.35
N ARG A 88 -9.10 7.52 -4.91
CA ARG A 88 -10.00 6.98 -3.87
C ARG A 88 -10.69 5.72 -4.35
N GLU A 89 -11.14 5.71 -5.58
CA GLU A 89 -11.76 4.54 -6.21
C GLU A 89 -10.78 3.35 -6.30
N ALA A 90 -9.55 3.56 -6.77
CA ALA A 90 -8.53 2.52 -6.76
C ALA A 90 -8.19 2.05 -5.33
N GLY A 91 -8.11 2.97 -4.37
CA GLY A 91 -7.88 2.64 -2.97
C GLY A 91 -8.99 1.76 -2.39
N GLN A 92 -10.26 2.07 -2.72
CA GLN A 92 -11.41 1.26 -2.32
C GLN A 92 -11.37 -0.13 -2.96
N ALA A 93 -11.06 -0.24 -4.26
CA ALA A 93 -10.94 -1.52 -4.94
C ALA A 93 -9.91 -2.45 -4.29
N LEU A 94 -8.85 -1.87 -3.71
CA LEU A 94 -7.79 -2.62 -3.02
C LEU A 94 -8.16 -3.09 -1.61
N GLU A 95 -9.29 -2.64 -1.05
CA GLU A 95 -9.84 -3.16 0.21
C GLU A 95 -10.47 -4.55 0.05
N LEU A 96 -10.73 -5.25 1.16
CA LEU A 96 -11.32 -6.59 1.10
C LEU A 96 -12.78 -6.58 0.64
N THR A 97 -13.54 -5.60 1.10
CA THR A 97 -14.98 -5.51 0.88
C THR A 97 -15.37 -4.06 0.60
N ASP A 98 -16.50 -3.88 -0.07
CA ASP A 98 -17.17 -2.58 -0.03
C ASP A 98 -17.59 -2.27 1.41
N ARG A 99 -17.61 -0.97 1.73
CA ARG A 99 -18.03 -0.49 3.05
C ARG A 99 -19.47 -0.94 3.33
N GLY A 100 -19.72 -1.47 4.52
CA GLY A 100 -21.05 -1.94 4.91
C GLY A 100 -21.43 -3.35 4.41
N SER A 101 -20.72 -3.91 3.42
CA SER A 101 -21.12 -5.16 2.77
C SER A 101 -20.63 -6.41 3.50
N GLY A 102 -19.33 -6.48 3.81
CA GLY A 102 -18.70 -7.71 4.27
C GLY A 102 -18.48 -8.77 3.18
N ARG A 103 -19.00 -8.57 1.96
CA ARG A 103 -18.74 -9.44 0.81
C ARG A 103 -17.30 -9.23 0.34
N LEU A 104 -16.54 -10.32 0.32
CA LEU A 104 -15.20 -10.30 -0.23
C LEU A 104 -15.26 -9.96 -1.73
N ARG A 105 -14.44 -9.00 -2.16
CA ARG A 105 -14.24 -8.72 -3.59
C ARG A 105 -13.54 -9.90 -4.26
N THR A 106 -13.83 -10.08 -5.53
CA THR A 106 -13.12 -11.04 -6.38
C THR A 106 -11.91 -10.39 -7.04
N SER A 107 -10.93 -11.20 -7.46
CA SER A 107 -9.80 -10.68 -8.24
C SER A 107 -10.24 -10.02 -9.55
N ALA A 108 -11.31 -10.51 -10.19
CA ALA A 108 -11.83 -9.93 -11.43
C ALA A 108 -12.39 -8.52 -11.20
N GLU A 109 -13.18 -8.32 -10.14
CA GLU A 109 -13.71 -7.00 -9.79
C GLU A 109 -12.58 -5.98 -9.53
N VAL A 110 -11.51 -6.40 -8.86
CA VAL A 110 -10.34 -5.54 -8.64
C VAL A 110 -9.67 -5.18 -9.98
N VAL A 111 -9.49 -6.16 -10.87
CA VAL A 111 -8.88 -5.94 -12.19
C VAL A 111 -9.71 -4.96 -13.01
N ASP A 112 -11.02 -5.14 -13.06
CA ASP A 112 -11.93 -4.30 -13.84
C ASP A 112 -11.90 -2.84 -13.35
N VAL A 113 -12.00 -2.63 -12.03
CA VAL A 113 -11.95 -1.29 -11.45
C VAL A 113 -10.59 -0.64 -11.68
N LEU A 114 -9.48 -1.34 -11.41
CA LEU A 114 -8.14 -0.78 -11.58
C LEU A 114 -7.81 -0.52 -13.06
N GLY A 115 -8.28 -1.37 -13.98
CA GLY A 115 -8.13 -1.19 -15.42
C GLY A 115 -8.86 0.07 -15.91
N ARG A 116 -10.12 0.26 -15.47
CA ARG A 116 -10.87 1.49 -15.76
C ARG A 116 -10.21 2.73 -15.16
N VAL A 117 -9.80 2.68 -13.89
CA VAL A 117 -9.10 3.79 -13.24
C VAL A 117 -7.82 4.15 -13.98
N ALA A 118 -7.03 3.17 -14.42
CA ALA A 118 -5.81 3.41 -15.20
C ALA A 118 -6.13 4.09 -16.56
N ALA A 119 -7.19 3.66 -17.24
CA ALA A 119 -7.63 4.29 -18.48
C ALA A 119 -8.03 5.76 -18.26
N GLU A 120 -8.83 6.05 -17.23
CA GLU A 120 -9.25 7.42 -16.91
C GLU A 120 -8.08 8.30 -16.45
N MET A 121 -7.16 7.77 -15.64
CA MET A 121 -5.95 8.49 -15.24
C MET A 121 -5.10 8.87 -16.46
N THR A 122 -5.02 7.99 -17.47
CA THR A 122 -4.28 8.27 -18.71
C THR A 122 -4.83 9.48 -19.46
N ARG A 123 -6.15 9.73 -19.38
CA ARG A 123 -6.83 10.85 -20.03
C ARG A 123 -6.63 12.21 -19.34
N LEU A 124 -6.19 12.24 -18.07
CA LEU A 124 -5.94 13.50 -17.34
C LEU A 124 -4.67 14.25 -17.80
N ASP A 125 -3.89 13.63 -18.69
CA ASP A 125 -2.61 14.09 -19.20
C ASP A 125 -1.54 14.29 -18.10
N GLY A 126 -0.27 14.41 -18.49
CA GLY A 126 0.86 14.53 -17.58
C GLY A 126 1.69 13.25 -17.44
N LYS A 127 3.01 13.41 -17.58
CA LYS A 127 3.99 12.31 -17.58
C LYS A 127 3.94 11.46 -16.31
N ARG A 128 3.70 12.08 -15.14
CA ARG A 128 3.67 11.38 -13.86
C ARG A 128 2.37 10.61 -13.64
N ILE A 129 1.23 11.22 -13.97
CA ILE A 129 -0.08 10.54 -13.95
C ILE A 129 -0.05 9.33 -14.88
N ARG A 130 0.45 9.48 -16.12
CA ARG A 130 0.62 8.34 -17.04
C ARG A 130 1.47 7.22 -16.45
N LYS A 131 2.57 7.55 -15.76
CA LYS A 131 3.40 6.55 -15.10
C LYS A 131 2.63 5.77 -14.01
N VAL A 132 1.82 6.47 -13.22
CA VAL A 132 0.95 5.85 -12.21
C VAL A 132 -0.10 4.95 -12.89
N ALA A 133 -0.78 5.47 -13.92
CA ALA A 133 -1.78 4.74 -14.70
C ALA A 133 -1.22 3.45 -15.31
N THR A 134 -0.08 3.53 -16.01
CA THR A 134 0.60 2.38 -16.60
C THR A 134 0.96 1.34 -15.53
N TYR A 135 1.46 1.77 -14.37
CA TYR A 135 1.78 0.84 -13.31
C TYR A 135 0.55 0.12 -12.77
N ILE A 136 -0.51 0.87 -12.42
CA ILE A 136 -1.75 0.29 -11.88
C ILE A 136 -2.36 -0.68 -12.89
N GLY A 137 -2.50 -0.26 -14.15
CA GLY A 137 -3.05 -1.11 -15.20
C GLY A 137 -2.24 -2.40 -15.41
N ASN A 138 -0.90 -2.30 -15.47
CA ASN A 138 -0.04 -3.46 -15.67
C ASN A 138 -0.01 -4.43 -14.48
N ARG A 139 -0.32 -3.94 -13.27
CA ARG A 139 -0.25 -4.72 -12.02
C ARG A 139 -1.62 -5.11 -11.47
N ALA A 140 -2.71 -4.71 -12.14
CA ALA A 140 -4.08 -4.93 -11.67
C ALA A 140 -4.36 -6.40 -11.33
N GLU A 141 -3.93 -7.33 -12.20
CA GLU A 141 -4.09 -8.77 -12.01
C GLU A 141 -3.40 -9.26 -10.74
N GLY A 142 -2.12 -8.91 -10.54
CA GLY A 142 -1.36 -9.34 -9.37
C GLY A 142 -1.83 -8.70 -8.06
N LEU A 143 -2.38 -7.48 -8.12
CA LEU A 143 -2.91 -6.75 -6.96
C LEU A 143 -4.22 -7.37 -6.42
N GLY A 144 -5.05 -7.95 -7.30
CA GLY A 144 -6.29 -8.64 -6.90
C GLY A 144 -6.11 -10.11 -6.54
N LYS A 145 -5.04 -10.76 -7.03
CA LYS A 145 -4.89 -12.22 -7.02
C LYS A 145 -4.99 -12.89 -5.66
N TYR A 146 -4.52 -12.23 -4.59
CA TYR A 146 -4.56 -12.77 -3.22
C TYR A 146 -6.00 -13.05 -2.73
N LEU A 147 -6.99 -12.35 -3.30
CA LEU A 147 -8.40 -12.51 -2.94
C LEU A 147 -8.94 -13.89 -3.31
N ASN A 148 -8.46 -14.50 -4.40
CA ASN A 148 -8.90 -15.84 -4.81
C ASN A 148 -8.49 -16.89 -3.77
N GLY A 149 -7.23 -16.85 -3.33
CA GLY A 149 -6.74 -17.73 -2.29
C GLY A 149 -7.42 -17.49 -0.94
N LEU A 150 -7.69 -16.22 -0.60
CA LEU A 150 -8.42 -15.88 0.61
C LEU A 150 -9.88 -16.40 0.55
N ALA A 151 -10.56 -16.24 -0.59
CA ALA A 151 -11.93 -16.72 -0.77
C ALA A 151 -12.02 -18.23 -0.55
N ALA A 152 -11.08 -19.00 -1.11
CA ALA A 152 -11.03 -20.45 -0.92
C ALA A 152 -10.83 -20.85 0.55
N ARG A 153 -9.94 -20.15 1.27
CA ARG A 153 -9.71 -20.43 2.71
C ARG A 153 -10.92 -20.04 3.56
N LEU A 154 -11.56 -18.91 3.27
CA LEU A 154 -12.80 -18.51 3.95
C LEU A 154 -13.93 -19.51 3.69
N ALA A 155 -14.06 -20.01 2.46
CA ALA A 155 -15.04 -21.04 2.12
C ALA A 155 -14.82 -22.33 2.91
N ALA A 156 -13.56 -22.74 3.12
CA ALA A 156 -13.21 -23.94 3.88
C ALA A 156 -13.59 -23.86 5.37
N VAL A 157 -13.61 -22.65 5.95
CA VAL A 157 -13.97 -22.44 7.37
C VAL A 157 -15.40 -21.98 7.57
N THR A 158 -16.21 -21.87 6.51
CA THR A 158 -17.59 -21.34 6.59
C THR A 158 -18.48 -22.13 7.54
N GLU A 159 -18.46 -23.46 7.45
CA GLU A 159 -19.26 -24.32 8.32
C GLU A 159 -18.84 -24.19 9.79
N GLU A 160 -17.53 -24.23 10.06
CA GLU A 160 -16.99 -24.06 11.42
C GLU A 160 -17.34 -22.68 12.01
N ALA A 161 -17.28 -21.64 11.19
CA ALA A 161 -17.63 -20.28 11.57
C ALA A 161 -19.13 -20.11 11.87
N GLY A 162 -19.98 -21.04 11.44
CA GLY A 162 -21.43 -21.01 11.65
C GLY A 162 -22.22 -20.40 10.48
N GLY A 163 -21.68 -20.47 9.25
CA GLY A 163 -22.36 -20.13 8.01
C GLY A 163 -21.84 -18.87 7.31
N GLU A 164 -22.26 -18.69 6.05
CA GLU A 164 -21.75 -17.62 5.17
C GLU A 164 -22.04 -16.21 5.74
N GLU A 165 -23.22 -16.01 6.33
CA GLU A 165 -23.59 -14.72 6.93
C GLU A 165 -22.66 -14.34 8.10
N VAL A 166 -22.20 -15.32 8.87
CA VAL A 166 -21.27 -15.11 9.98
C VAL A 166 -19.87 -14.78 9.46
N VAL A 167 -19.41 -15.45 8.39
CA VAL A 167 -18.16 -15.11 7.70
C VAL A 167 -18.22 -13.68 7.15
N ARG A 168 -19.33 -13.31 6.52
CA ARG A 168 -19.56 -11.97 5.96
C ARG A 168 -19.56 -10.89 7.04
N ALA A 169 -20.27 -11.12 8.15
CA ALA A 169 -20.30 -10.20 9.29
C ALA A 169 -18.92 -10.04 9.95
N THR A 170 -18.18 -11.14 10.12
CA THR A 170 -16.81 -11.12 10.66
C THR A 170 -15.88 -10.35 9.73
N THR A 171 -15.96 -10.59 8.42
CA THR A 171 -15.16 -9.89 7.40
C THR A 171 -15.47 -8.39 7.39
N ARG A 172 -16.75 -7.99 7.49
CA ARG A 172 -17.17 -6.59 7.62
C ARG A 172 -16.57 -5.92 8.85
N ALA A 173 -16.69 -6.55 10.02
CA ALA A 173 -16.14 -6.03 11.28
C ALA A 173 -14.62 -5.89 11.21
N TYR A 174 -13.94 -6.86 10.62
CA TYR A 174 -12.51 -6.81 10.37
C TYR A 174 -12.10 -5.64 9.46
N GLN A 175 -12.77 -5.48 8.32
CA GLN A 175 -12.50 -4.39 7.38
C GLN A 175 -12.76 -3.01 8.01
N ALA A 176 -13.86 -2.86 8.77
CA ALA A 176 -14.17 -1.63 9.49
C ALA A 176 -13.09 -1.29 10.54
N ASN A 177 -12.60 -2.30 11.27
CA ASN A 177 -11.53 -2.11 12.25
C ASN A 177 -10.22 -1.68 11.59
N LEU A 178 -9.88 -2.25 10.42
CA LEU A 178 -8.73 -1.82 9.63
C LEU A 178 -8.86 -0.36 9.18
N GLN A 179 -10.01 0.04 8.68
CA GLN A 179 -10.25 1.42 8.23
C GLN A 179 -10.14 2.45 9.36
N VAL A 180 -10.53 2.07 10.58
CA VAL A 180 -10.33 2.90 11.79
C VAL A 180 -8.85 2.94 12.16
N SER A 181 -8.17 1.79 12.17
CA SER A 181 -6.76 1.67 12.60
C SER A 181 -5.77 2.34 11.65
N GLN A 182 -6.00 2.24 10.33
CA GLN A 182 -5.20 2.92 9.32
C GLN A 182 -5.38 4.45 9.36
N GLY A 183 -6.42 4.92 10.04
CA GLY A 183 -6.81 6.32 10.04
C GLY A 183 -7.34 6.76 8.68
N GLY A 184 -7.71 8.03 8.60
CA GLY A 184 -8.27 8.62 7.39
C GLY A 184 -8.45 10.13 7.56
N PRO A 185 -8.96 10.79 6.49
CA PRO A 185 -9.24 12.20 6.53
C PRO A 185 -10.17 12.54 7.71
N PRO A 186 -9.96 13.69 8.39
CA PRO A 186 -10.76 14.07 9.56
C PRO A 186 -12.27 13.96 9.36
N TRP A 187 -12.76 14.30 8.16
CA TRP A 187 -14.18 14.29 7.80
C TRP A 187 -14.80 12.89 7.74
N ASP A 188 -14.04 11.81 7.51
CA ASP A 188 -14.56 10.43 7.42
C ASP A 188 -14.42 9.65 8.74
N ARG A 189 -13.65 10.17 9.72
CA ARG A 189 -13.33 9.44 10.96
C ARG A 189 -14.57 9.02 11.73
N ARG A 190 -15.56 9.90 11.83
CA ARG A 190 -16.83 9.61 12.54
C ARG A 190 -17.58 8.48 11.87
N ALA A 191 -17.73 8.55 10.55
CA ALA A 191 -18.43 7.52 9.79
C ALA A 191 -17.75 6.16 9.90
N ARG A 192 -16.40 6.10 9.96
CA ARG A 192 -15.66 4.82 10.10
C ARG A 192 -15.86 4.19 11.47
N ARG A 193 -15.88 5.02 12.53
CA ARG A 193 -16.18 4.56 13.88
C ARG A 193 -17.61 4.04 14.00
N LEU A 194 -18.57 4.73 13.38
CA LEU A 194 -19.96 4.26 13.33
C LEU A 194 -20.06 2.91 12.60
N GLU A 195 -19.44 2.79 11.43
CA GLU A 195 -19.40 1.53 10.69
C GLU A 195 -18.77 0.39 11.50
N LEU A 196 -17.71 0.63 12.27
CA LEU A 196 -17.13 -0.38 13.14
C LEU A 196 -18.12 -0.82 14.24
N VAL A 197 -18.80 0.14 14.88
CA VAL A 197 -19.81 -0.16 15.90
C VAL A 197 -20.94 -0.99 15.30
N ASP A 198 -21.46 -0.58 14.15
CA ASP A 198 -22.58 -1.26 13.47
C ASP A 198 -22.18 -2.65 12.99
N ALA A 199 -20.99 -2.80 12.39
CA ALA A 199 -20.48 -4.10 11.97
C ALA A 199 -20.25 -5.05 13.16
N THR A 200 -19.76 -4.53 14.29
CA THR A 200 -19.56 -5.31 15.52
C THR A 200 -20.90 -5.77 16.10
N ARG A 201 -21.90 -4.88 16.13
CA ARG A 201 -23.26 -5.23 16.58
C ARG A 201 -23.88 -6.29 15.68
N ALA A 202 -23.78 -6.14 14.36
CA ALA A 202 -24.30 -7.12 13.41
C ALA A 202 -23.66 -8.50 13.61
N LEU A 203 -22.35 -8.57 13.88
CA LEU A 203 -21.66 -9.83 14.21
C LEU A 203 -22.16 -10.44 15.52
N VAL A 204 -22.40 -9.62 16.54
CA VAL A 204 -22.95 -10.07 17.84
C VAL A 204 -24.39 -10.57 17.67
N ASP A 205 -25.20 -9.91 16.86
CA ASP A 205 -26.59 -10.29 16.63
C ASP A 205 -26.70 -11.57 15.78
N ILE A 206 -25.93 -11.71 14.70
CA ILE A 206 -25.97 -12.91 13.85
C ILE A 206 -25.47 -14.18 14.56
N THR A 207 -24.59 -14.00 15.56
CA THR A 207 -24.14 -15.10 16.44
C THR A 207 -25.12 -15.38 17.57
N GLY A 208 -26.29 -14.73 17.56
CA GLY A 208 -27.36 -14.87 18.57
C GLY A 208 -26.94 -14.36 19.95
N ARG A 209 -25.95 -13.48 20.02
CA ARG A 209 -25.34 -12.98 21.27
C ARG A 209 -24.77 -14.10 22.16
N HIS A 210 -24.51 -15.27 21.59
CA HIS A 210 -23.91 -16.39 22.31
C HIS A 210 -22.38 -16.29 22.27
N PRO A 211 -21.70 -16.15 23.42
CA PRO A 211 -20.25 -15.97 23.47
C PRO A 211 -19.47 -17.08 22.74
N GLU A 212 -19.90 -18.33 22.86
CA GLU A 212 -19.24 -19.46 22.20
C GLU A 212 -19.39 -19.44 20.67
N ARG A 213 -20.53 -19.00 20.14
CA ARG A 213 -20.71 -18.84 18.68
C ARG A 213 -19.84 -17.71 18.16
N LEU A 214 -19.77 -16.59 18.88
CA LEU A 214 -18.90 -15.47 18.54
C LEU A 214 -17.42 -15.88 18.57
N LYS A 215 -17.00 -16.61 19.61
CA LYS A 215 -15.63 -17.11 19.74
C LYS A 215 -15.26 -18.06 18.61
N ARG A 216 -16.16 -18.97 18.21
CA ARG A 216 -15.95 -19.85 17.05
C ARG A 216 -15.82 -19.06 15.75
N ALA A 217 -16.73 -18.14 15.49
CA ALA A 217 -16.70 -17.28 14.30
C ALA A 217 -15.38 -16.50 14.18
N ILE A 218 -14.98 -15.81 15.25
CA ILE A 218 -13.73 -15.06 15.32
C ILE A 218 -12.53 -16.01 15.18
N GLY A 219 -12.54 -17.14 15.90
CA GLY A 219 -11.45 -18.13 15.90
C GLY A 219 -11.20 -18.77 14.55
N ALA A 220 -12.26 -19.04 13.77
CA ALA A 220 -12.16 -19.63 12.44
C ALA A 220 -11.78 -18.59 11.36
N VAL A 221 -12.41 -17.40 11.38
CA VAL A 221 -12.29 -16.44 10.27
C VAL A 221 -11.10 -15.49 10.43
N MET A 222 -10.80 -15.01 11.65
CA MET A 222 -9.74 -14.02 11.85
C MET A 222 -8.35 -14.50 11.44
N PRO A 223 -7.92 -15.74 11.70
CA PRO A 223 -6.64 -16.23 11.23
C PRO A 223 -6.50 -16.10 9.71
N GLU A 224 -7.54 -16.44 8.95
CA GLU A 224 -7.52 -16.36 7.48
C GLU A 224 -7.40 -14.93 6.97
N LEU A 225 -8.11 -14.00 7.62
CA LEU A 225 -8.04 -12.58 7.31
C LEU A 225 -6.67 -11.99 7.69
N VAL A 226 -6.11 -12.34 8.85
CA VAL A 226 -4.81 -11.83 9.31
C VAL A 226 -3.66 -12.34 8.44
N HIS A 227 -3.69 -13.61 8.05
CA HIS A 227 -2.66 -14.25 7.22
C HIS A 227 -2.93 -14.10 5.71
N ARG A 228 -3.74 -13.12 5.31
CA ARG A 228 -3.87 -12.76 3.90
C ARG A 228 -2.57 -12.08 3.43
N HIS A 229 -1.77 -12.80 2.68
CA HIS A 229 -0.55 -12.26 2.10
C HIS A 229 -0.89 -11.31 0.93
N ARG A 230 -1.00 -10.01 1.22
CA ARG A 230 -1.38 -8.96 0.23
C ARG A 230 -0.25 -8.50 -0.67
N ALA A 231 0.99 -8.91 -0.39
CA ALA A 231 2.17 -8.52 -1.14
C ALA A 231 3.31 -9.51 -0.85
N SER A 232 4.17 -9.74 -1.83
CA SER A 232 5.49 -10.37 -1.63
C SER A 232 6.50 -9.38 -1.03
N SER A 233 6.09 -8.43 -0.20
CA SER A 233 6.91 -7.31 0.31
C SER A 233 8.16 -7.77 1.07
N ALA A 234 8.13 -8.94 1.70
CA ALA A 234 9.32 -9.55 2.31
C ALA A 234 10.37 -9.96 1.26
N ILE A 235 9.93 -10.52 0.13
CA ILE A 235 10.78 -10.88 -1.01
C ILE A 235 11.26 -9.62 -1.72
N GLU A 236 10.41 -8.60 -1.87
CA GLU A 236 10.82 -7.31 -2.43
C GLU A 236 11.80 -6.55 -1.55
N ASN A 237 11.62 -6.59 -0.23
CA ASN A 237 12.57 -6.03 0.73
C ASN A 237 13.92 -6.72 0.61
N LEU A 238 13.93 -8.06 0.59
CA LEU A 238 15.14 -8.84 0.36
C LEU A 238 15.81 -8.45 -0.97
N ASN A 239 15.05 -8.34 -2.05
CA ASN A 239 15.55 -7.92 -3.36
C ASN A 239 16.11 -6.48 -3.33
N SER A 240 15.46 -5.57 -2.62
CA SER A 240 15.93 -4.19 -2.44
C SER A 240 17.25 -4.15 -1.69
N VAL A 241 17.41 -4.98 -0.66
CA VAL A 241 18.65 -5.12 0.10
C VAL A 241 19.74 -5.79 -0.75
N LEU A 242 19.39 -6.75 -1.60
CA LEU A 242 20.33 -7.48 -2.46
C LEU A 242 20.85 -6.63 -3.63
N ARG A 243 20.00 -5.78 -4.23
CA ARG A 243 20.33 -4.99 -5.44
C ARG A 243 21.62 -4.17 -5.33
N PRO A 244 21.88 -3.39 -4.27
CA PRO A 244 23.14 -2.65 -4.13
C PRO A 244 24.38 -3.53 -4.23
N TYR A 245 24.35 -4.73 -3.64
CA TYR A 245 25.47 -5.66 -3.71
C TYR A 245 25.65 -6.24 -5.11
N LEU A 246 24.55 -6.55 -5.81
CA LEU A 246 24.61 -7.03 -7.19
C LEU A 246 25.14 -5.98 -8.18
N VAL A 247 24.89 -4.68 -7.93
CA VAL A 247 25.48 -3.60 -8.73
C VAL A 247 27.02 -3.60 -8.61
N VAL A 248 27.54 -3.90 -7.41
CA VAL A 248 28.98 -3.93 -7.15
C VAL A 248 29.64 -5.23 -7.64
N GLN A 249 29.04 -6.39 -7.32
CA GLN A 249 29.56 -7.71 -7.71
C GLN A 249 29.42 -7.99 -9.23
N LYS A 250 28.50 -7.31 -9.93
CA LYS A 250 28.16 -7.47 -11.35
C LYS A 250 27.65 -8.87 -11.77
N HIS A 251 27.84 -9.90 -10.94
CA HIS A 251 27.35 -11.26 -11.13
C HIS A 251 26.71 -11.81 -9.85
N ALA A 252 25.70 -12.66 -10.00
CA ALA A 252 24.97 -13.29 -8.89
C ALA A 252 25.42 -14.75 -8.72
N GLU A 253 26.71 -14.97 -8.49
CA GLU A 253 27.25 -16.32 -8.31
C GLU A 253 26.76 -16.95 -7.00
N GLN A 254 26.62 -18.28 -6.97
CA GLN A 254 26.07 -19.00 -5.82
C GLN A 254 26.87 -18.77 -4.53
N GLY A 255 28.20 -18.65 -4.63
CA GLY A 255 29.07 -18.34 -3.49
C GLY A 255 28.72 -16.99 -2.86
N PHE A 256 28.54 -15.95 -3.69
CA PHE A 256 28.09 -14.64 -3.22
C PHE A 256 26.69 -14.71 -2.60
N LEU A 257 25.73 -15.39 -3.23
CA LEU A 257 24.37 -15.51 -2.70
C LEU A 257 24.35 -16.26 -1.35
N ASN A 258 25.19 -17.28 -1.19
CA ASN A 258 25.35 -18.00 0.07
C ASN A 258 25.92 -17.08 1.17
N LEU A 259 26.98 -16.33 0.86
CA LEU A 259 27.56 -15.36 1.80
C LEU A 259 26.58 -14.24 2.15
N PHE A 260 25.86 -13.71 1.16
CA PHE A 260 24.82 -12.70 1.38
C PHE A 260 23.71 -13.23 2.30
N ARG A 261 23.19 -14.44 2.02
CA ARG A 261 22.18 -15.09 2.86
C ARG A 261 22.70 -15.31 4.28
N PHE A 262 23.94 -15.78 4.41
CA PHE A 262 24.59 -15.99 5.71
C PHE A 262 24.64 -14.68 6.48
N HIS A 263 25.28 -13.65 5.92
CA HIS A 263 25.42 -12.33 6.52
C HIS A 263 24.07 -11.71 6.91
N GLN A 264 23.06 -11.77 6.04
CA GLN A 264 21.73 -11.21 6.35
C GLN A 264 21.04 -11.91 7.52
N ASN A 265 21.26 -13.21 7.70
CA ASN A 265 20.63 -13.97 8.78
C ASN A 265 21.35 -13.79 10.12
N THR A 266 22.67 -13.58 10.10
CA THR A 266 23.51 -13.52 11.31
C THR A 266 23.84 -12.11 11.77
N ARG A 267 23.74 -11.09 10.91
CA ARG A 267 23.98 -9.70 11.30
C ARG A 267 22.93 -9.19 12.30
N THR A 268 23.38 -8.36 13.22
CA THR A 268 22.52 -7.65 14.17
C THR A 268 21.70 -6.57 13.46
N ARG A 269 20.39 -6.54 13.73
CA ARG A 269 19.51 -5.52 13.16
C ARG A 269 19.66 -4.19 13.90
N GLN A 270 19.83 -3.12 13.16
CA GLN A 270 20.03 -1.77 13.74
C GLN A 270 18.71 -1.04 14.05
N TRP A 271 17.58 -1.52 13.53
CA TRP A 271 16.28 -0.85 13.63
C TRP A 271 15.09 -1.82 13.68
N GLY A 272 13.90 -1.28 13.98
CA GLY A 272 12.64 -2.01 13.99
C GLY A 272 12.35 -2.77 15.29
N ARG A 273 11.26 -3.57 15.28
CA ARG A 273 10.79 -4.36 16.44
C ARG A 273 11.86 -5.28 17.03
N TRP A 274 12.76 -5.79 16.18
CA TRP A 274 13.81 -6.74 16.53
C TRP A 274 15.20 -6.11 16.55
N LYS A 275 15.29 -4.82 16.90
CA LYS A 275 16.57 -4.12 17.02
C LYS A 275 17.44 -4.82 18.08
N GLY A 276 18.72 -4.97 17.77
CA GLY A 276 19.70 -5.59 18.68
C GLY A 276 19.77 -7.12 18.59
N THR A 277 18.93 -7.77 17.78
CA THR A 277 18.99 -9.22 17.53
C THR A 277 19.22 -9.54 16.06
N SER A 278 19.73 -10.74 15.78
CA SER A 278 19.84 -11.28 14.42
C SER A 278 18.58 -12.07 14.01
N ALA A 279 18.44 -12.40 12.71
CA ALA A 279 17.36 -13.28 12.28
C ALA A 279 17.54 -14.70 12.80
N HIS A 280 18.78 -15.17 12.83
CA HIS A 280 19.18 -16.43 13.43
C HIS A 280 18.75 -16.51 14.90
N GLU A 281 19.09 -15.50 15.70
CA GLU A 281 18.73 -15.44 17.12
C GLU A 281 17.21 -15.41 17.32
N ALA A 282 16.48 -14.63 16.52
CA ALA A 282 15.03 -14.56 16.63
C ALA A 282 14.32 -15.89 16.35
N VAL A 283 14.91 -16.76 15.53
CA VAL A 283 14.34 -18.06 15.16
C VAL A 283 14.84 -19.19 16.08
N THR A 284 16.09 -19.14 16.50
CA THR A 284 16.76 -20.25 17.22
C THR A 284 16.90 -19.99 18.72
N GLY A 285 16.76 -18.73 19.17
CA GLY A 285 17.11 -18.31 20.52
C GLY A 285 18.62 -18.21 20.78
N VAL A 286 19.47 -18.58 19.81
CA VAL A 286 20.93 -18.58 19.97
C VAL A 286 21.51 -17.27 19.46
N LYS A 287 22.11 -16.52 20.38
CA LYS A 287 22.83 -15.30 20.07
C LYS A 287 24.14 -15.61 19.34
N VAL A 288 24.42 -14.82 18.31
CA VAL A 288 25.70 -14.78 17.61
C VAL A 288 26.31 -13.42 17.90
N ASP A 289 27.48 -13.40 18.58
CA ASP A 289 28.11 -12.13 18.94
C ASP A 289 28.67 -11.40 17.72
N ASP A 290 29.42 -12.11 16.86
CA ASP A 290 29.86 -11.58 15.56
C ASP A 290 29.76 -12.67 14.47
N TRP A 291 29.21 -12.28 13.32
CA TRP A 291 28.98 -13.19 12.20
C TRP A 291 30.27 -13.62 11.49
N LEU A 292 31.34 -12.83 11.56
CA LEU A 292 32.66 -13.18 11.02
C LEU A 292 33.32 -14.31 11.82
N SER A 293 33.12 -14.33 13.14
CA SER A 293 33.61 -15.40 14.01
C SER A 293 33.09 -16.78 13.58
N LEU A 294 31.85 -16.85 13.10
CA LEU A 294 31.26 -18.08 12.57
C LEU A 294 31.87 -18.55 11.24
N LEU A 295 32.57 -17.65 10.53
CA LEU A 295 33.34 -17.97 9.33
C LEU A 295 34.83 -18.19 9.63
N GLY A 296 35.24 -18.14 10.90
CA GLY A 296 36.63 -18.29 11.33
C GLY A 296 37.47 -17.01 11.28
N PHE A 297 36.85 -15.84 11.12
CA PHE A 297 37.53 -14.54 11.10
C PHE A 297 37.42 -13.82 12.46
N PRO A 298 38.30 -12.82 12.74
CA PRO A 298 38.13 -11.94 13.88
C PRO A 298 36.80 -11.15 13.81
N PRO A 299 36.25 -10.70 14.95
CA PRO A 299 35.06 -9.83 14.97
C PRO A 299 35.27 -8.56 14.13
N GLY A 300 34.19 -8.01 13.58
CA GLY A 300 34.23 -6.89 12.65
C GLY A 300 34.88 -5.63 13.22
N GLU A 301 34.77 -5.39 14.53
CA GLU A 301 35.46 -4.28 15.21
C GLU A 301 36.99 -4.45 15.19
N ALA A 302 37.48 -5.68 15.36
CA ALA A 302 38.91 -5.99 15.24
C ALA A 302 39.39 -5.93 13.79
N PHE A 303 38.53 -6.27 12.84
CA PHE A 303 38.83 -6.21 11.41
C PHE A 303 38.91 -4.77 10.88
N ALA A 304 38.02 -3.89 11.34
CA ALA A 304 38.03 -2.47 10.97
C ALA A 304 39.18 -1.68 11.63
N ALA A 305 39.68 -2.14 12.79
CA ALA A 305 40.85 -1.56 13.44
C ALA A 305 42.19 -2.00 12.80
N ALA A 306 42.16 -3.07 11.99
CA ALA A 306 43.34 -3.64 11.33
C ALA A 306 43.47 -3.25 9.84
N ALA A 307 42.49 -2.51 9.29
CA ALA A 307 42.44 -2.05 7.89
C ALA A 307 42.61 -0.53 7.81
#